data_AF-A0A327MD35-F1
#
_entry.id   AF-A0A327MD35-F1
#
_cell.length_a   1.000
_cell.length_b   1.000
_cell.length_c   1.000
_cell.angle_alpha   90.00
_cell.angle_beta   90.00
_cell.angle_gamma   90.00
#
_symmetry.space_group_name_H-M   'P 1'
#
loop_
_entity.id
_entity.type
_entity.pdbx_description
1 polymer ?
#
loop_
_entity_poly.entity_id
_entity_poly.type
_entity_poly.pdbx_seq_one_letter_code
_entity_poly.pdbx_strand_id
1 'polypeptide(L)'
;MADAPSPPPPGALPEVPPHLQGAACRYRRLLARGRDPDSAFAELVAHLVVLRPGLPRVLAQEQAEAVVAALGPAAGAAPRPPRRLLLALARPAALSE
;
A
#
# COMPACT_ATOMS: atom_id res chain seq x y z
N MET A 1 21.29 -16.37 28.19
CA MET A 1 21.95 -15.89 26.95
C MET A 1 20.90 -15.13 26.17
N ALA A 2 21.16 -13.86 25.84
CA ALA A 2 20.22 -13.05 25.07
C ALA A 2 20.21 -13.55 23.62
N ASP A 3 19.06 -14.06 23.18
CA ASP A 3 18.79 -14.34 21.78
C ASP A 3 18.86 -13.00 21.03
N ALA A 4 19.95 -12.78 20.30
CA ALA A 4 20.10 -11.59 19.49
C ALA A 4 19.11 -11.71 18.31
N PRO A 5 18.20 -10.74 18.09
CA PRO A 5 17.26 -10.82 17.00
C PRO A 5 18.03 -10.90 15.67
N SER A 6 17.80 -11.97 14.92
CA SER A 6 18.43 -12.18 13.60
C SER A 6 18.18 -10.98 12.69
N PRO A 7 19.20 -10.49 11.95
CA PRO A 7 19.02 -9.42 10.99
C PRO A 7 18.07 -9.85 9.87
N PRO A 8 17.23 -8.94 9.33
CA PRO A 8 16.33 -9.27 8.23
C PRO A 8 17.15 -9.66 6.98
N PRO A 9 16.64 -10.59 6.15
CA PRO A 9 17.34 -11.04 4.96
C PRO A 9 17.55 -9.89 3.96
N PRO A 10 18.68 -9.88 3.23
CA PRO A 10 18.93 -8.88 2.20
C PRO A 10 17.88 -9.04 1.09
N GLY A 11 16.99 -8.07 0.95
CA GLY A 11 15.83 -8.13 0.07
C GLY A 11 14.48 -8.18 0.78
N ALA A 12 14.45 -8.17 2.12
CA ALA A 12 13.23 -7.91 2.86
C ALA A 12 12.66 -6.54 2.44
N LEU A 13 11.54 -6.57 1.71
CA LEU A 13 10.77 -5.37 1.46
C LEU A 13 10.46 -4.72 2.81
N PRO A 14 10.52 -3.38 2.93
CA PRO A 14 10.13 -2.72 4.15
C PRO A 14 8.72 -3.18 4.49
N GLU A 15 8.57 -3.89 5.62
CA GLU A 15 7.27 -4.42 6.01
C GLU A 15 6.48 -3.30 6.66
N VAL A 16 5.23 -3.11 6.24
CA VAL A 16 4.35 -2.12 6.88
C VAL A 16 4.17 -2.55 8.34
N PRO A 17 4.51 -1.69 9.32
CA PRO A 17 4.29 -2.02 10.73
C PRO A 17 2.82 -2.42 10.99
N PRO A 18 2.55 -3.41 11.85
CA PRO A 18 1.20 -3.94 12.04
C PRO A 18 0.18 -2.86 12.44
N HIS A 19 0.61 -1.88 13.25
CA HIS A 19 -0.22 -0.75 13.65
C HIS A 19 -0.53 0.25 12.51
N LEU A 20 0.17 0.16 11.37
CA LEU A 20 -0.02 0.98 10.17
C LEU A 20 -0.71 0.23 9.01
N GLN A 21 -1.03 -1.07 9.16
CA GLN A 21 -1.68 -1.84 8.10
C GLN A 21 -3.01 -1.21 7.64
N GLY A 22 -3.82 -0.70 8.57
CA GLY A 22 -5.07 -0.01 8.23
C GLY A 22 -4.84 1.24 7.38
N ALA A 23 -3.78 2.00 7.69
CA ALA A 23 -3.38 3.20 6.98
C ALA A 23 -2.84 2.85 5.57
N ALA A 24 -2.03 1.80 5.44
CA ALA A 24 -1.56 1.29 4.16
C ALA A 24 -2.72 0.79 3.26
N CYS A 25 -3.69 0.07 3.82
CA CYS A 25 -4.89 -0.36 3.11
C CYS A 25 -5.73 0.83 2.62
N ARG A 26 -5.79 1.92 3.39
CA ARG A 26 -6.44 3.16 2.95
C ARG A 26 -5.68 3.83 1.81
N TYR A 27 -4.37 3.99 1.94
CA TYR A 27 -3.52 4.58 0.91
C TYR A 27 -3.62 3.82 -0.42
N ARG A 28 -3.54 2.48 -0.40
CA ARG A 28 -3.78 1.64 -1.60
C ARG A 28 -5.15 1.87 -2.22
N ARG A 29 -6.19 2.08 -1.41
CA ARG A 29 -7.55 2.35 -1.91
C ARG A 29 -7.66 3.73 -2.55
N LEU A 30 -6.96 4.73 -2.03
CA LEU A 30 -6.92 6.07 -2.63
C LEU A 30 -6.26 6.01 -4.01
N LEU A 31 -5.09 5.38 -4.11
CA LEU A 31 -4.40 5.18 -5.38
C LEU A 31 -5.24 4.36 -6.38
N ALA A 32 -5.89 3.28 -5.92
CA ALA A 32 -6.75 2.46 -6.76
C ALA A 32 -8.01 3.21 -7.28
N ARG A 33 -8.40 4.32 -6.63
CA ARG A 33 -9.47 5.22 -7.09
C ARG A 33 -8.97 6.27 -8.10
N GLY A 34 -7.70 6.23 -8.48
CA GLY A 34 -7.09 7.20 -9.39
C GLY A 34 -6.78 8.53 -8.72
N ARG A 35 -6.71 8.58 -7.37
CA ARG A 35 -6.14 9.76 -6.69
C ARG A 35 -4.66 9.87 -7.05
N ASP A 36 -4.26 11.10 -7.31
CA ASP A 36 -2.88 11.51 -7.39
C ASP A 36 -2.10 11.08 -6.12
N PRO A 37 -0.86 10.56 -6.25
CA PRO A 37 -0.05 10.11 -5.13
C PRO A 37 0.19 11.16 -4.05
N ASP A 38 0.45 12.42 -4.43
CA ASP A 38 0.69 13.50 -3.47
C ASP A 38 -0.56 13.79 -2.63
N SER A 39 -1.72 13.80 -3.28
CA SER A 39 -3.03 13.95 -2.64
C SER A 39 -3.34 12.76 -1.72
N ALA A 40 -3.04 11.53 -2.15
CA ALA A 40 -3.24 10.33 -1.35
C ALA A 40 -2.31 10.31 -0.13
N PHE A 41 -1.08 10.82 -0.28
CA PHE A 41 -0.12 10.96 0.80
C PHE A 41 -0.56 12.01 1.82
N ALA A 42 -1.01 13.18 1.37
CA ALA A 42 -1.56 14.21 2.26
C ALA A 42 -2.77 13.70 3.06
N GLU A 43 -3.67 12.95 2.44
CA GLU A 43 -4.80 12.33 3.12
C GLU A 43 -4.35 11.27 4.15
N LEU A 44 -3.30 10.50 3.83
CA LEU A 44 -2.71 9.54 4.74
C LEU A 44 -2.14 10.21 6.00
N VAL A 45 -1.38 11.31 5.84
CA VAL A 45 -0.85 12.08 6.96
C VAL A 45 -1.99 12.65 7.82
N ALA A 46 -3.00 13.24 7.19
CA ALA A 46 -4.16 13.76 7.91
C ALA A 46 -4.90 12.65 8.68
N HIS A 47 -5.04 11.48 8.07
CA HIS A 47 -5.67 10.33 8.70
C HIS A 47 -4.90 9.86 9.95
N LEU A 48 -3.56 9.82 9.88
CA LEU A 48 -2.71 9.44 11.02
C LEU A 48 -2.81 10.44 12.17
N VAL A 49 -2.84 11.74 11.88
CA VAL A 49 -3.04 12.79 12.89
C VAL A 49 -4.42 12.68 13.56
N VAL A 50 -5.48 12.39 12.79
CA VAL A 50 -6.83 12.20 13.33
C VAL A 50 -6.94 10.95 14.19
N LEU A 51 -6.32 9.84 13.80
CA LEU A 51 -6.35 8.58 14.56
C LEU A 51 -5.59 8.66 15.88
N ARG A 52 -4.58 9.53 15.97
CA ARG A 52 -3.71 9.68 17.14
C ARG A 52 -3.68 11.15 17.57
N PRO A 53 -4.70 11.63 18.30
CA PRO A 53 -4.68 12.97 18.86
C PRO A 53 -3.44 13.12 19.75
N GLY A 54 -2.61 14.12 19.43
CA GLY A 54 -1.32 14.34 20.08
C GLY A 54 -0.10 13.83 19.30
N LEU A 55 -0.29 13.14 18.18
CA LEU A 55 0.82 12.81 17.26
C LEU A 55 1.29 14.08 16.53
N PRO A 56 2.56 14.50 16.69
CA PRO A 56 3.12 15.60 15.92
C PRO A 56 3.04 15.32 14.43
N ARG A 57 2.72 16.36 13.64
CA ARG A 57 2.58 16.24 12.19
C ARG A 57 3.82 15.69 11.50
N VAL A 58 5.01 16.03 12.00
CA VAL A 58 6.30 15.51 11.50
C VAL A 58 6.37 13.99 11.65
N LEU A 59 6.03 13.45 12.82
CA LEU A 59 6.02 11.99 13.04
C LEU A 59 4.93 11.28 12.22
N ALA A 60 3.79 11.94 11.99
CA ALA A 60 2.76 11.42 11.10
C ALA A 60 3.24 11.35 9.64
N GLN A 61 4.05 12.32 9.21
CA GLN A 61 4.68 12.33 7.89
C GLN A 61 5.69 11.20 7.76
N GLU A 62 6.60 11.03 8.73
CA GLU A 62 7.56 9.91 8.75
C GLU A 62 6.86 8.54 8.67
N GLN A 63 5.76 8.36 9.40
CA GLN A 63 4.95 7.12 9.34
C GLN A 63 4.29 6.92 7.98
N ALA A 64 3.79 8.00 7.36
CA ALA A 64 3.25 7.94 6.00
C ALA A 64 4.33 7.58 4.98
N GLU A 65 5.53 8.13 5.10
CA GLU A 65 6.68 7.80 4.26
C GLU A 65 7.08 6.34 4.41
N ALA A 66 7.13 5.82 5.65
CA ALA A 66 7.38 4.40 5.91
C ALA A 66 6.33 3.50 5.25
N VAL A 67 5.05 3.90 5.28
CA VAL A 67 3.97 3.19 4.58
C VAL A 67 4.19 3.23 3.07
N VAL A 68 4.52 4.38 2.48
CA VAL A 68 4.76 4.49 1.03
C VAL A 68 5.96 3.64 0.61
N ALA A 69 7.07 3.74 1.34
CA ALA A 69 8.29 2.98 1.07
C ALA A 69 8.03 1.46 1.11
N ALA A 70 7.28 1.00 2.12
CA ALA A 70 6.89 -0.40 2.29
C ALA A 70 5.99 -0.94 1.16
N LEU A 71 5.22 -0.06 0.51
CA LEU A 71 4.36 -0.43 -0.61
C LEU A 71 5.10 -0.46 -1.96
N GLY A 72 6.31 0.07 -2.00
CA GLY A 72 7.15 0.13 -3.20
C GLY A 72 6.54 0.98 -4.33
N PRO A 73 7.20 1.03 -5.49
CA PRO A 73 6.76 1.80 -6.66
C PRO A 73 5.44 1.31 -7.30
N ALA A 74 4.73 0.36 -6.69
CA ALA A 74 3.43 -0.14 -7.16
C ALA A 74 2.30 0.92 -7.13
N ALA A 75 2.57 2.12 -6.61
CA ALA A 75 1.71 3.29 -6.77
C ALA A 75 1.81 3.94 -8.18
N GLY A 76 2.82 3.58 -8.98
CA GLY A 76 2.97 3.97 -10.37
C GLY A 76 2.74 2.79 -11.31
N ALA A 77 1.67 2.86 -12.12
CA ALA A 77 1.49 2.09 -13.35
C ALA A 77 1.46 0.56 -13.25
N ALA A 78 0.29 0.01 -12.95
CA ALA A 78 -0.25 -1.09 -13.74
C ALA A 78 -1.75 -0.84 -13.97
N PRO A 79 -2.20 -0.52 -15.20
CA PRO A 79 -3.63 -0.48 -15.47
C PRO A 79 -4.18 -1.89 -15.22
N ARG A 80 -4.96 -2.06 -14.15
CA ARG A 80 -5.74 -3.29 -13.99
C ARG A 80 -6.61 -3.42 -15.24
N PRO A 81 -6.48 -4.50 -16.04
CA PRO A 81 -7.38 -4.70 -17.16
C PRO A 81 -8.80 -4.74 -16.60
N PRO A 82 -9.77 -4.10 -17.28
CA PRO A 82 -11.14 -4.10 -16.82
C PRO A 82 -11.58 -5.55 -16.61
N ARG A 83 -12.24 -5.83 -15.49
CA ARG A 83 -12.64 -7.18 -15.05
C ARG A 83 -13.34 -8.00 -16.15
N ARG A 84 -13.98 -7.31 -17.11
CA ARG A 84 -14.59 -7.89 -18.33
C ARG A 84 -13.58 -8.58 -19.26
N LEU A 85 -12.39 -8.03 -19.40
CA LEU A 85 -11.32 -8.56 -20.25
C LEU A 85 -10.73 -9.84 -19.63
N LEU A 86 -10.56 -9.87 -18.31
CA LEU A 86 -10.17 -11.08 -17.58
C LEU A 86 -11.25 -12.17 -17.64
N LEU A 87 -12.53 -11.81 -17.58
CA LEU A 87 -13.64 -12.76 -17.76
C LEU A 87 -13.74 -13.27 -19.21
N ALA A 88 -13.40 -12.44 -20.20
CA ALA A 88 -13.38 -12.85 -21.61
C ALA A 88 -12.25 -13.84 -21.90
N LEU A 89 -11.08 -13.64 -21.30
CA LEU A 89 -9.92 -14.53 -21.43
C LEU A 89 -10.02 -15.81 -20.58
N ALA A 90 -10.77 -15.77 -19.48
CA ALA A 90 -11.01 -16.93 -18.64
C ALA A 90 -12.11 -17.87 -19.19
N ARG A 91 -12.78 -17.52 -20.29
CA ARG A 91 -13.66 -18.46 -20.98
C ARG A 91 -12.79 -19.45 -21.75
N PRO A 92 -12.81 -20.76 -21.43
CA PRO A 92 -12.18 -21.74 -22.28
C PRO A 92 -12.85 -21.65 -23.65
N ALA A 93 -12.04 -21.63 -24.71
CA ALA A 93 -12.54 -21.79 -26.07
C ALA A 93 -13.26 -23.14 -26.12
N ALA A 94 -14.59 -23.10 -26.01
CA ALA A 94 -15.43 -24.22 -26.41
C ALA A 94 -15.29 -24.30 -27.93
N LEU A 95 -14.22 -24.96 -28.38
CA LEU A 95 -14.11 -25.49 -29.72
C LEU A 95 -15.32 -26.40 -29.90
N SER A 96 -16.24 -25.88 -30.71
CA SER A 96 -17.36 -26.61 -31.28
C SER A 96 -16.80 -27.73 -32.15
N GLU A 97 -17.38 -28.92 -32.03
CA GLU A 97 -17.33 -29.95 -33.07
C GLU A 97 -18.00 -29.46 -34.36
#